data_AF-A0A1R3TNX7-F1
#
_entry.id   AF-A0A1R3TNX7-F1
#
_cell.length_a   1.000
_cell.length_b   1.000
_cell.length_c   1.000
_cell.angle_alpha   90.00
_cell.angle_beta   90.00
_cell.angle_gamma   90.00
#
_symmetry.space_group_name_H-M   'P 1'
#
loop_
_entity.id
_entity.type
_entity.pdbx_description
1 polymer ?
#
loop_
_entity_poly.entity_id
_entity_poly.type
_entity_poly.pdbx_seq_one_letter_code
_entity_poly.pdbx_strand_id
1 'polypeptide(L)'
;MAAEIEVFRDMSLHGPSERRAKLREALIAAASGDWDVDLERSAEVKSSAVTDADVVLFRCAGNNEHPAAGLTLWETQEGYYVPNVVPLEFGSLTKREYNAILQEFIDAIAQPVAYRLGFELRATESRQTLADWVSDEVGTKLKRFSGAANKSTGASHPSDERRWFDFIVAAHRRHERLDPGTLFRWLHEAEGWDEETAHKLAGDYENARALLKYSDEDR
;
A
#
# COMPACT_ATOMS: atom_id res chain seq x y z
N MET A 1 -12.67 -8.89 -18.02
CA MET A 1 -11.47 -8.50 -17.24
C MET A 1 -11.83 -8.61 -15.78
N ALA A 2 -10.93 -9.07 -14.90
CA ALA A 2 -11.16 -9.02 -13.47
C ALA A 2 -11.26 -7.56 -13.03
N ALA A 3 -12.11 -7.25 -12.04
CA ALA A 3 -12.09 -5.92 -11.43
C ALA A 3 -10.75 -5.71 -10.71
N GLU A 4 -10.25 -4.49 -10.74
CA GLU A 4 -8.99 -4.07 -10.12
C GLU A 4 -9.23 -2.76 -9.38
N ILE A 5 -8.53 -2.56 -8.27
CA ILE A 5 -8.47 -1.26 -7.60
C ILE A 5 -7.03 -0.77 -7.58
N GLU A 6 -6.87 0.55 -7.61
CA GLU A 6 -5.54 1.16 -7.47
C GLU A 6 -5.08 1.06 -6.02
N VAL A 7 -3.83 0.71 -5.77
CA VAL A 7 -3.23 0.64 -4.43
C VAL A 7 -1.92 1.42 -4.40
N PHE A 8 -1.48 1.83 -3.22
CA PHE A 8 -0.15 2.42 -3.09
C PHE A 8 0.91 1.36 -3.42
N ARG A 9 1.89 1.75 -4.23
CA ARG A 9 3.05 0.92 -4.48
C ARG A 9 4.05 1.05 -3.35
N ASP A 10 4.67 -0.06 -3.00
CA ASP A 10 5.83 -0.10 -2.13
C ASP A 10 7.08 -0.25 -3.00
N MET A 11 8.20 0.29 -2.53
CA MET A 11 9.49 0.15 -3.19
C MET A 11 10.59 -0.09 -2.17
N SER A 12 11.50 -1.00 -2.51
CA SER A 12 12.66 -1.34 -1.70
C SER A 12 13.86 -1.77 -2.55
N LEU A 13 15.05 -1.52 -2.03
CA LEU A 13 16.34 -1.87 -2.57
C LEU A 13 17.01 -2.85 -1.62
N HIS A 14 17.43 -3.99 -2.14
CA HIS A 14 18.03 -5.06 -1.36
C HIS A 14 19.42 -5.40 -1.90
N GLY A 15 20.39 -5.59 -1.02
CA GLY A 15 21.73 -5.92 -1.47
C GLY A 15 22.78 -5.93 -0.36
N PRO A 16 24.05 -6.10 -0.74
CA PRO A 16 25.15 -6.24 0.20
C PRO A 16 25.33 -5.00 1.09
N SER A 17 25.41 -5.22 2.40
CA SER A 17 25.56 -4.14 3.39
C SER A 17 26.87 -3.36 3.21
N GLU A 18 27.94 -4.00 2.75
CA GLU A 18 29.23 -3.36 2.50
C GLU A 18 29.20 -2.33 1.36
N ARG A 19 28.18 -2.37 0.50
CA ARG A 19 27.99 -1.42 -0.60
C ARG A 19 26.95 -0.35 -0.29
N ARG A 20 26.34 -0.37 0.90
CA ARG A 20 25.23 0.52 1.24
C ARG A 20 25.61 2.00 1.25
N ALA A 21 26.77 2.36 1.80
CA ALA A 21 27.26 3.73 1.76
C ALA A 21 27.43 4.23 0.30
N LYS A 22 27.97 3.37 -0.58
CA LYS A 22 28.10 3.68 -2.02
C LYS A 22 26.75 3.80 -2.72
N LEU A 23 25.78 2.95 -2.35
CA LEU A 23 24.41 3.04 -2.85
C LEU A 23 23.80 4.40 -2.49
N ARG A 24 23.89 4.78 -1.22
CA ARG A 24 23.41 6.07 -0.72
C ARG A 24 24.01 7.24 -1.51
N GLU A 25 25.33 7.28 -1.63
CA GLU A 25 26.03 8.33 -2.38
C GLU A 25 25.61 8.36 -3.85
N ALA A 26 25.46 7.20 -4.49
CA ALA A 26 25.07 7.10 -5.88
C ALA A 26 23.61 7.51 -6.13
N LEU A 27 22.68 7.19 -5.21
CA LEU A 27 21.29 7.64 -5.28
C LEU A 27 21.21 9.17 -5.17
N ILE A 28 21.96 9.76 -4.23
CA ILE A 28 22.03 11.22 -4.06
C ILE A 28 22.61 11.87 -5.31
N ALA A 29 23.71 11.35 -5.84
CA ALA A 29 24.37 11.89 -7.03
C ALA A 29 23.56 11.71 -8.33
N ALA A 30 22.62 10.77 -8.35
CA ALA A 30 21.72 10.54 -9.48
C ALA A 30 20.51 11.48 -9.48
N ALA A 31 20.18 12.12 -8.35
CA ALA A 31 19.16 13.16 -8.31
C ALA A 31 19.56 14.31 -9.23
N SER A 32 18.74 14.56 -10.25
CA SER A 32 18.98 15.57 -11.26
C SER A 32 17.67 15.97 -11.94
N GLY A 33 17.68 17.09 -12.66
CA GLY A 33 16.47 17.60 -13.32
C GLY A 33 15.44 18.05 -12.29
N ASP A 34 14.26 17.42 -12.31
CA ASP A 34 13.15 17.72 -11.41
C ASP A 34 13.33 17.14 -10.00
N TRP A 35 14.40 16.37 -9.78
CA TRP A 35 14.72 15.74 -8.50
C TRP A 35 15.89 16.44 -7.81
N ASP A 36 15.71 16.74 -6.53
CA ASP A 36 16.72 17.30 -5.63
C ASP A 36 16.78 16.50 -4.31
N VAL A 37 17.87 16.64 -3.56
CA VAL A 37 18.08 15.97 -2.27
C VAL A 37 18.16 17.00 -1.15
N ASP A 38 17.30 16.84 -0.16
CA ASP A 38 17.27 17.69 1.01
C ASP A 38 18.12 17.11 2.14
N LEU A 39 19.43 17.36 2.07
CA LEU A 39 20.39 16.83 3.04
C LEU A 39 20.25 17.47 4.43
N GLU A 40 19.81 18.72 4.51
CA GLU A 40 19.55 19.40 5.79
C GLU A 40 18.38 18.71 6.51
N ARG A 41 17.25 18.54 5.82
CA ARG A 41 16.10 17.83 6.39
C ARG A 41 16.39 16.36 6.66
N SER A 42 17.22 15.72 5.82
CA SER A 42 17.69 14.35 6.07
C SER A 42 18.41 14.23 7.42
N ALA A 43 19.28 15.20 7.73
CA ALA A 43 20.00 15.23 9.01
C ALA A 43 19.06 15.51 10.20
N GLU A 44 18.07 16.40 10.03
CA GLU A 44 17.05 16.69 11.06
C GLU A 44 16.17 15.49 11.39
N VAL A 45 15.70 14.77 10.36
CA VAL A 45 14.87 13.56 10.54
C VAL A 45 15.70 12.46 11.20
N LYS A 46 16.96 12.29 10.77
CA LYS A 46 17.88 11.33 11.38
C LYS A 46 18.16 11.62 12.85
N SER A 47 18.39 12.88 13.23
CA SER A 47 18.67 13.25 14.63
C SER A 47 17.46 13.08 15.56
N SER A 48 16.25 13.12 15.00
CA SER A 48 15.00 12.93 15.73
C SER A 48 14.52 11.47 15.75
N ALA A 49 15.14 10.59 14.96
CA ALA A 49 14.77 9.19 14.88
C ALA A 49 15.24 8.42 16.13
N VAL A 50 14.44 7.43 16.54
CA VAL A 50 14.78 6.55 17.67
C VAL A 50 15.90 5.56 17.29
N THR A 51 16.14 5.37 15.99
CA THR A 51 17.10 4.41 15.44
C THR A 51 18.26 5.13 14.77
N ASP A 52 19.45 4.53 14.79
CA ASP A 52 20.62 5.01 14.04
C ASP A 52 20.53 4.80 12.51
N ALA A 53 19.38 4.32 12.02
CA ALA A 53 19.13 4.10 10.60
C ALA A 53 19.31 5.39 9.80
N ASP A 54 19.98 5.29 8.66
CA ASP A 54 20.14 6.40 7.74
C ASP A 54 18.82 6.76 7.05
N VAL A 55 18.65 8.05 6.79
CA VAL A 55 17.47 8.60 6.12
C VAL A 55 17.94 9.59 5.06
N VAL A 56 17.37 9.50 3.86
CA VAL A 56 17.62 10.43 2.76
C VAL A 56 16.28 10.92 2.23
N LEU A 57 16.09 12.25 2.21
CA LEU A 57 14.89 12.88 1.68
C LEU A 57 15.16 13.43 0.29
N PHE A 58 14.36 13.00 -0.66
CA PHE A 58 14.30 13.53 -2.02
C PHE A 58 13.12 14.48 -2.15
N ARG A 59 13.25 15.49 -3.01
CA ARG A 59 12.18 16.39 -3.42
C ARG A 59 12.02 16.28 -4.93
N CYS A 60 10.79 16.17 -5.38
CA CYS A 60 10.42 16.21 -6.79
C CYS A 60 9.61 17.48 -7.07
N ALA A 61 9.95 18.19 -8.14
CA ALA A 61 9.16 19.31 -8.63
C ALA A 61 7.79 18.83 -9.13
N GLY A 62 6.77 19.66 -8.95
CA GLY A 62 5.43 19.36 -9.46
C GLY A 62 5.35 19.50 -10.97
N ASN A 63 4.49 18.69 -11.59
CA ASN A 63 4.22 18.73 -13.02
C ASN A 63 2.70 18.64 -13.29
N ASN A 64 2.30 18.29 -14.52
CA ASN A 64 0.88 18.19 -14.88
C ASN A 64 0.18 16.92 -14.34
N GLU A 65 0.94 15.92 -13.88
CA GLU A 65 0.43 14.63 -13.41
C GLU A 65 0.34 14.55 -11.88
N HIS A 66 1.23 15.24 -11.18
CA HIS A 66 1.27 15.26 -9.71
C HIS A 66 1.84 16.59 -9.17
N PRO A 67 1.48 16.97 -7.93
CA PRO A 67 2.08 18.13 -7.28
C PRO A 67 3.54 17.86 -6.87
N ALA A 68 4.23 18.91 -6.42
CA ALA A 68 5.57 18.75 -5.84
C ALA A 68 5.50 17.88 -4.57
N ALA A 69 6.45 16.97 -4.41
CA ALA A 69 6.41 15.97 -3.36
C ALA A 69 7.78 15.66 -2.76
N GLY A 70 7.77 15.28 -1.48
CA GLY A 70 8.91 14.72 -0.77
C GLY A 70 8.82 13.20 -0.72
N LEU A 71 9.92 12.52 -1.05
CA LEU A 71 10.05 11.07 -0.94
C LEU A 71 11.10 10.76 0.12
N THR A 72 10.73 9.94 1.10
CA THR A 72 11.66 9.49 2.14
C THR A 72 12.25 8.15 1.74
N LEU A 73 13.57 8.03 1.80
CA LEU A 73 14.29 6.78 1.67
C LEU A 73 14.88 6.41 3.03
N TRP A 74 14.49 5.27 3.57
CA TRP A 74 14.83 4.85 4.93
C TRP A 74 15.67 3.57 4.92
N GLU A 75 16.74 3.53 5.69
CA GLU A 75 17.64 2.38 5.77
C GLU A 75 17.02 1.20 6.53
N THR A 76 17.21 -0.01 6.00
CA THR A 76 16.85 -1.27 6.65
C THR A 76 18.07 -2.18 6.80
N GLN A 77 17.89 -3.33 7.43
CA GLN A 77 18.94 -4.35 7.48
C GLN A 77 19.31 -4.89 6.09
N GLU A 78 18.41 -4.85 5.11
CA GLU A 78 18.61 -5.42 3.78
C GLU A 78 18.97 -4.37 2.71
N GLY A 79 18.79 -3.07 3.01
CA GLY A 79 19.14 -1.98 2.12
C GLY A 79 18.35 -0.71 2.44
N TYR A 80 17.46 -0.30 1.54
CA TYR A 80 16.62 0.90 1.72
C TYR A 80 15.18 0.61 1.27
N TYR A 81 14.21 1.34 1.81
CA TYR A 81 12.83 1.33 1.32
C TYR A 81 12.22 2.72 1.37
N VAL A 82 11.11 2.90 0.65
CA VAL A 82 10.33 4.13 0.65
C VAL A 82 9.14 3.97 1.58
N PRO A 83 9.19 4.46 2.84
CA PRO A 83 8.06 4.39 3.74
C PRO A 83 6.90 5.29 3.32
N ASN A 84 7.18 6.43 2.67
CA ASN A 84 6.14 7.37 2.27
C ASN A 84 6.62 8.36 1.20
N VAL A 85 5.63 8.87 0.46
CA VAL A 85 5.71 10.03 -0.44
C VAL A 85 4.63 11.01 0.00
N VAL A 86 5.02 12.25 0.29
CA VAL A 86 4.13 13.28 0.84
C VAL A 86 4.14 14.53 -0.03
N PRO A 87 3.02 15.25 -0.20
CA PRO A 87 3.05 16.51 -0.93
C PRO A 87 3.87 17.56 -0.15
N LEU A 88 4.62 18.40 -0.86
CA LEU A 88 5.35 19.53 -0.25
C LEU A 88 4.44 20.71 0.06
N GLU A 89 3.30 20.78 -0.63
CA GLU A 89 2.22 21.71 -0.35
C GLU A 89 1.11 21.04 0.49
N PHE A 90 0.15 21.83 0.96
CA PHE A 90 -0.93 21.33 1.81
C PHE A 90 -1.85 20.35 1.06
N GLY A 91 -2.23 19.25 1.70
CA GLY A 91 -3.19 18.28 1.17
C GLY A 91 -2.69 16.83 1.28
N SER A 92 -3.23 15.97 0.42
CA SER A 92 -2.88 14.55 0.32
C SER A 92 -2.74 14.14 -1.14
N LEU A 93 -1.80 13.24 -1.43
CA LEU A 93 -1.69 12.64 -2.76
C LEU A 93 -2.79 11.60 -2.96
N THR A 94 -3.38 11.60 -4.16
CA THR A 94 -4.13 10.44 -4.65
C THR A 94 -3.18 9.26 -4.87
N LYS A 95 -3.71 8.03 -4.95
CA LYS A 95 -2.88 6.83 -5.23
C LYS A 95 -2.18 6.93 -6.58
N ARG A 96 -2.89 7.44 -7.59
CA ARG A 96 -2.32 7.71 -8.91
C ARG A 96 -1.12 8.65 -8.84
N GLU A 97 -1.26 9.79 -8.16
CA GLU A 97 -0.17 10.77 -8.01
C GLU A 97 1.02 10.18 -7.24
N TYR A 98 0.74 9.51 -6.10
CA TYR A 98 1.76 8.82 -5.32
C TYR A 98 2.53 7.81 -6.19
N ASN A 99 1.80 6.97 -6.93
CA ASN A 99 2.37 5.91 -7.75
C ASN A 99 3.15 6.47 -8.94
N ALA A 100 2.71 7.58 -9.53
CA ALA A 100 3.43 8.29 -10.57
C ALA A 100 4.78 8.81 -10.06
N ILE A 101 4.78 9.54 -8.93
CA ILE A 101 6.01 10.05 -8.30
C ILE A 101 6.98 8.91 -7.97
N LEU A 102 6.48 7.81 -7.39
CA LEU A 102 7.33 6.67 -7.05
C LEU A 102 7.90 5.97 -8.29
N GLN A 103 7.11 5.86 -9.37
CA GLN A 103 7.58 5.30 -10.64
C GLN A 103 8.64 6.19 -11.29
N GLU A 104 8.46 7.51 -11.28
CA GLU A 104 9.46 8.46 -11.77
C GLU A 104 10.78 8.33 -11.00
N PHE A 105 10.72 8.23 -9.67
CA PHE A 105 11.90 7.98 -8.84
C PHE A 105 12.60 6.66 -9.20
N ILE A 106 11.82 5.60 -9.40
CA ILE A 106 12.34 4.29 -9.80
C ILE A 106 13.09 4.39 -11.13
N ASP A 107 12.48 4.99 -12.15
CA ASP A 107 13.03 5.01 -13.50
C ASP A 107 14.23 5.95 -13.62
N ALA A 108 14.15 7.14 -13.02
CA ALA A 108 15.18 8.17 -13.13
C ALA A 108 16.39 7.90 -12.22
N ILE A 109 16.18 7.37 -11.02
CA ILE A 109 17.19 7.32 -9.96
C ILE A 109 17.45 5.89 -9.50
N ALA A 110 16.44 5.21 -8.96
CA ALA A 110 16.69 3.99 -8.19
C ALA A 110 17.11 2.80 -9.06
N GLN A 111 16.40 2.51 -10.15
CA GLN A 111 16.67 1.37 -11.03
C GLN A 111 18.06 1.48 -11.70
N PRO A 112 18.47 2.63 -12.29
CA PRO A 112 19.80 2.76 -12.88
C PRO A 112 20.93 2.60 -11.87
N VAL A 113 20.77 3.11 -10.65
CA VAL A 113 21.76 3.00 -9.58
C VAL A 113 21.83 1.59 -9.03
N ALA A 114 20.67 0.97 -8.76
CA ALA A 114 20.57 -0.39 -8.23
C ALA A 114 21.25 -1.40 -9.16
N TYR A 115 20.92 -1.35 -10.46
CA TYR A 115 21.53 -2.19 -11.48
C TYR A 115 23.06 -2.06 -11.51
N ARG A 116 23.57 -0.83 -11.47
CA ARG A 116 25.02 -0.55 -11.53
C ARG A 116 25.78 -1.07 -10.32
N LEU A 117 25.17 -1.07 -9.14
CA LEU A 117 25.81 -1.45 -7.88
C LEU A 117 25.52 -2.89 -7.45
N GLY A 118 24.63 -3.58 -8.17
CA GLY A 118 24.22 -4.96 -7.89
C GLY A 118 23.22 -5.06 -6.74
N PHE A 119 22.32 -4.08 -6.62
CA PHE A 119 21.15 -4.15 -5.74
C PHE A 119 19.93 -4.62 -6.52
N GLU A 120 19.07 -5.39 -5.86
CA GLU A 120 17.77 -5.79 -6.36
C GLU A 120 16.74 -4.71 -5.99
N LEU A 121 16.06 -4.16 -6.99
CA LEU A 121 14.89 -3.31 -6.80
C LEU A 121 13.63 -4.17 -6.78
N ARG A 122 12.83 -4.04 -5.72
CA ARG A 122 11.51 -4.66 -5.59
C ARG A 122 10.46 -3.56 -5.48
N ALA A 123 9.46 -3.62 -6.34
CA ALA A 123 8.29 -2.76 -6.27
C ALA A 123 7.01 -3.57 -6.41
N THR A 124 5.95 -3.22 -5.67
CA THR A 124 4.64 -3.86 -5.81
C THR A 124 3.88 -3.30 -7.02
N GLU A 125 2.85 -3.98 -7.47
CA GLU A 125 1.97 -3.48 -8.54
C GLU A 125 1.06 -2.35 -8.04
N SER A 126 0.77 -1.37 -8.90
CA SER A 126 -0.15 -0.26 -8.56
C SER A 126 -1.61 -0.65 -8.62
N ARG A 127 -1.93 -1.83 -9.15
CA ARG A 127 -3.28 -2.37 -9.26
C ARG A 127 -3.32 -3.77 -8.70
N GLN A 128 -4.37 -4.03 -7.94
CA GLN A 128 -4.59 -5.33 -7.33
C GLN A 128 -6.02 -5.79 -7.57
N THR A 129 -6.15 -7.10 -7.72
CA THR A 129 -7.40 -7.84 -7.81
C THR A 129 -7.73 -8.48 -6.47
N LEU A 130 -8.97 -8.94 -6.30
CA LEU A 130 -9.36 -9.66 -5.09
C LEU A 130 -8.44 -10.86 -4.76
N ALA A 131 -7.88 -11.51 -5.78
CA ALA A 131 -7.02 -12.68 -5.61
C ALA A 131 -5.69 -12.36 -4.93
N ASP A 132 -5.29 -11.09 -4.87
CA ASP A 132 -4.05 -10.66 -4.21
C ASP A 132 -4.17 -10.67 -2.68
N TRP A 133 -5.40 -10.69 -2.13
CA TRP A 133 -5.65 -10.63 -0.67
C TRP A 133 -6.35 -11.85 -0.10
N VAL A 134 -7.07 -12.61 -0.93
CA VAL A 134 -7.84 -13.77 -0.49
C VAL A 134 -7.70 -14.97 -1.43
N SER A 135 -7.82 -16.17 -0.89
CA SER A 135 -7.91 -17.39 -1.69
C SER A 135 -9.17 -17.41 -2.59
N ASP A 136 -9.13 -18.22 -3.66
CA ASP A 136 -10.24 -18.37 -4.61
C ASP A 136 -11.57 -18.73 -3.92
N GLU A 137 -11.54 -19.56 -2.88
CA GLU A 137 -12.72 -19.95 -2.10
C GLU A 137 -13.35 -18.73 -1.43
N VAL A 138 -12.54 -17.96 -0.68
CA VAL A 138 -13.00 -16.78 0.06
C VAL A 138 -13.46 -15.69 -0.92
N GLY A 139 -12.70 -15.47 -1.99
CA GLY A 139 -13.06 -14.52 -3.04
C GLY A 139 -14.37 -14.88 -3.75
N THR A 140 -14.63 -16.16 -3.98
CA THR A 140 -15.90 -16.65 -4.54
C THR A 140 -17.08 -16.36 -3.61
N LYS A 141 -16.90 -16.54 -2.30
CA LYS A 141 -17.94 -16.22 -1.32
C LYS A 141 -18.25 -14.73 -1.27
N LEU A 142 -17.23 -13.87 -1.30
CA LEU A 142 -17.42 -12.41 -1.35
C LEU A 142 -18.16 -12.00 -2.62
N LYS A 143 -17.74 -12.49 -3.79
CA LYS A 143 -18.40 -12.22 -5.07
C LYS A 143 -19.84 -12.71 -5.08
N ARG A 144 -20.12 -13.88 -4.48
CA ARG A 144 -21.48 -14.43 -4.36
C ARG A 144 -22.36 -13.56 -3.46
N PHE A 145 -21.84 -13.07 -2.34
CA PHE A 145 -22.54 -12.09 -1.51
C PHE A 145 -22.82 -10.82 -2.32
N SER A 146 -21.77 -10.21 -2.89
CA SER A 146 -21.86 -8.94 -3.61
C SER A 146 -22.82 -8.96 -4.80
N GLY A 147 -22.78 -10.03 -5.60
CA GLY A 147 -23.62 -10.17 -6.78
C GLY A 147 -25.09 -10.52 -6.49
N ALA A 148 -25.40 -11.00 -5.28
CA ALA A 148 -26.76 -11.44 -4.91
C ALA A 148 -27.45 -10.54 -3.89
N ALA A 149 -26.70 -9.66 -3.20
CA ALA A 149 -27.25 -8.74 -2.22
C ALA A 149 -27.85 -7.51 -2.90
N ASN A 150 -28.91 -6.97 -2.31
CA ASN A 150 -29.35 -5.63 -2.66
C ASN A 150 -28.41 -4.61 -2.00
N LYS A 151 -27.60 -3.94 -2.83
CA LYS A 151 -26.50 -3.09 -2.38
C LYS A 151 -26.92 -1.92 -1.49
N SER A 152 -28.15 -1.42 -1.64
CA SER A 152 -28.68 -0.36 -0.78
C SER A 152 -29.11 -0.84 0.62
N THR A 153 -29.13 -2.14 0.87
CA THR A 153 -29.56 -2.73 2.15
C THR A 153 -28.50 -3.57 2.83
N GLY A 154 -27.31 -3.74 2.22
CA GLY A 154 -26.21 -4.48 2.84
C GLY A 154 -26.54 -5.95 3.09
N ALA A 155 -26.15 -6.41 4.28
CA ALA A 155 -26.41 -7.76 4.77
C ALA A 155 -27.73 -7.87 5.56
N SER A 156 -28.66 -6.91 5.45
CA SER A 156 -29.84 -6.84 6.33
C SER A 156 -30.91 -7.91 6.04
N HIS A 157 -30.93 -8.48 4.83
CA HIS A 157 -31.83 -9.58 4.50
C HIS A 157 -31.25 -10.92 4.98
N PRO A 158 -32.01 -11.86 5.57
CA PRO A 158 -31.47 -13.09 6.15
C PRO A 158 -30.62 -13.93 5.19
N SER A 159 -30.94 -13.93 3.89
CA SER A 159 -30.15 -14.63 2.88
C SER A 159 -28.83 -13.94 2.56
N ASP A 160 -28.78 -12.62 2.64
CA ASP A 160 -27.56 -11.81 2.43
C ASP A 160 -26.66 -11.90 3.65
N GLU A 161 -27.23 -11.82 4.85
CA GLU A 161 -26.55 -12.05 6.12
C GLU A 161 -25.82 -13.40 6.13
N ARG A 162 -26.51 -14.48 5.74
CA ARG A 162 -25.87 -15.82 5.66
C ARG A 162 -24.70 -15.85 4.70
N ARG A 163 -24.85 -15.25 3.50
CA ARG A 163 -23.76 -15.18 2.52
C ARG A 163 -22.58 -14.36 3.05
N TRP A 164 -22.88 -13.29 3.76
CA TRP A 164 -21.89 -12.42 4.40
C TRP A 164 -21.11 -13.16 5.49
N PHE A 165 -21.81 -13.87 6.38
CA PHE A 165 -21.18 -14.69 7.41
C PHE A 165 -20.37 -15.84 6.82
N ASP A 166 -20.84 -16.48 5.75
CA ASP A 166 -20.08 -17.53 5.06
C ASP A 166 -18.73 -17.02 4.54
N PHE A 167 -18.69 -15.78 4.04
CA PHE A 167 -17.47 -15.09 3.62
C PHE A 167 -16.56 -14.79 4.83
N ILE A 168 -17.08 -14.14 5.87
CA ILE A 168 -16.30 -13.78 7.07
C ILE A 168 -15.66 -15.01 7.72
N VAL A 169 -16.45 -16.06 7.94
CA VAL A 169 -15.98 -17.30 8.58
C VAL A 169 -14.89 -17.96 7.73
N ALA A 170 -15.04 -17.95 6.41
CA ALA A 170 -14.01 -18.50 5.52
C ALA A 170 -12.72 -17.66 5.56
N ALA A 171 -12.84 -16.33 5.50
CA ALA A 171 -11.70 -15.42 5.59
C ALA A 171 -10.94 -15.58 6.93
N HIS A 172 -11.66 -15.74 8.03
CA HIS A 172 -11.08 -15.99 9.36
C HIS A 172 -10.34 -17.33 9.42
N ARG A 173 -11.00 -18.43 9.03
CA ARG A 173 -10.42 -19.78 9.06
C ARG A 173 -9.18 -19.95 8.18
N ARG A 174 -9.08 -19.17 7.12
CA ARG A 174 -7.93 -19.18 6.21
C ARG A 174 -6.87 -18.15 6.57
N HIS A 175 -7.07 -17.39 7.66
CA HIS A 175 -6.20 -16.32 8.10
C HIS A 175 -5.87 -15.34 6.97
N GLU A 176 -6.89 -15.00 6.17
CA GLU A 176 -6.71 -14.13 5.01
C GLU A 176 -6.18 -12.76 5.43
N ARG A 177 -5.39 -12.17 4.53
CA ARG A 177 -4.70 -10.88 4.73
C ARG A 177 -5.58 -9.67 4.45
N LEU A 178 -6.81 -9.90 3.99
CA LEU A 178 -7.76 -8.84 3.68
C LEU A 178 -8.11 -8.03 4.94
N ASP A 179 -7.65 -6.78 4.98
CA ASP A 179 -7.99 -5.82 6.02
C ASP A 179 -9.31 -5.08 5.70
N PRO A 180 -9.95 -4.47 6.73
CA PRO A 180 -11.22 -3.77 6.55
C PRO A 180 -11.17 -2.61 5.56
N GLY A 181 -10.06 -1.87 5.50
CA GLY A 181 -9.89 -0.76 4.58
C GLY A 181 -9.81 -1.22 3.12
N THR A 182 -9.08 -2.29 2.85
CA THR A 182 -9.04 -2.91 1.52
C THR A 182 -10.40 -3.48 1.12
N LEU A 183 -11.12 -4.12 2.03
CA LEU A 183 -12.48 -4.64 1.79
C LEU A 183 -13.48 -3.52 1.48
N PHE A 184 -13.48 -2.44 2.25
CA PHE A 184 -14.29 -1.25 1.99
C PHE A 184 -14.07 -0.74 0.56
N ARG A 185 -12.80 -0.53 0.19
CA ARG A 185 -12.43 -0.03 -1.13
C ARG A 185 -12.82 -0.98 -2.24
N TRP A 186 -12.62 -2.28 -2.06
CA TRP A 186 -13.05 -3.27 -3.03
C TRP A 186 -14.57 -3.23 -3.26
N LEU A 187 -15.36 -3.20 -2.19
CA LEU A 187 -16.82 -3.11 -2.27
C LEU A 187 -17.25 -1.83 -2.99
N HIS A 188 -16.67 -0.69 -2.64
CA HIS A 188 -17.06 0.60 -3.21
C HIS A 188 -16.55 0.79 -4.64
N GLU A 189 -15.24 0.67 -4.87
CA GLU A 189 -14.59 1.04 -6.14
C GLU A 189 -14.74 -0.04 -7.22
N ALA A 190 -14.63 -1.33 -6.87
CA ALA A 190 -14.67 -2.43 -7.84
C ALA A 190 -16.07 -3.04 -7.97
N GLU A 191 -16.79 -3.18 -6.87
CA GLU A 191 -18.12 -3.79 -6.85
C GLU A 191 -19.25 -2.75 -6.88
N GLY A 192 -18.98 -1.45 -6.77
CA GLY A 192 -19.99 -0.39 -6.95
C GLY A 192 -21.04 -0.32 -5.85
N TRP A 193 -20.69 -0.72 -4.63
CA TRP A 193 -21.50 -0.43 -3.43
C TRP A 193 -21.45 1.07 -3.12
N ASP A 194 -22.52 1.62 -2.55
CA ASP A 194 -22.45 2.98 -2.01
C ASP A 194 -21.48 3.04 -0.82
N GLU A 195 -20.91 4.22 -0.60
CA GLU A 195 -19.84 4.43 0.38
C GLU A 195 -20.29 4.06 1.81
N GLU A 196 -21.50 4.48 2.21
CA GLU A 196 -22.04 4.23 3.54
C GLU A 196 -22.20 2.73 3.81
N THR A 197 -22.80 2.01 2.86
CA THR A 197 -23.01 0.56 3.00
C THR A 197 -21.71 -0.21 2.95
N ALA A 198 -20.77 0.16 2.07
CA ALA A 198 -19.45 -0.43 2.01
C ALA A 198 -18.69 -0.23 3.34
N HIS A 199 -18.76 0.97 3.91
CA HIS A 199 -18.12 1.30 5.18
C HIS A 199 -18.72 0.49 6.34
N LYS A 200 -20.05 0.36 6.38
CA LYS A 200 -20.74 -0.48 7.35
C LYS A 200 -20.30 -1.94 7.26
N LEU A 201 -20.26 -2.51 6.05
CA LEU A 201 -19.81 -3.89 5.85
C LEU A 201 -18.35 -4.09 6.29
N ALA A 202 -17.46 -3.15 6.00
CA ALA A 202 -16.08 -3.23 6.46
C ALA A 202 -15.97 -3.21 8.00
N GLY A 203 -16.74 -2.36 8.68
CA GLY A 203 -16.82 -2.35 10.15
C GLY A 203 -17.41 -3.64 10.72
N ASP A 204 -18.46 -4.18 10.10
CA ASP A 204 -19.05 -5.47 10.48
C ASP A 204 -18.02 -6.61 10.33
N TYR A 205 -17.23 -6.60 9.25
CA TYR A 205 -16.15 -7.55 9.00
C TYR A 205 -15.06 -7.48 10.07
N GLU A 206 -14.60 -6.28 10.43
CA GLU A 206 -13.60 -6.06 11.47
C GLU A 206 -14.06 -6.62 12.82
N ASN A 207 -15.28 -6.22 13.23
CA ASN A 207 -15.89 -6.66 14.49
C ASN A 207 -16.05 -8.19 14.54
N ALA A 208 -16.56 -8.79 13.46
CA ALA A 208 -16.79 -10.22 13.39
C ALA A 208 -15.46 -11.02 13.43
N ARG A 209 -14.40 -10.53 12.77
CA ARG A 209 -13.07 -11.17 12.86
C ARG A 209 -12.46 -11.06 14.25
N ALA A 210 -12.59 -9.91 14.90
CA ALA A 210 -12.14 -9.74 16.27
C ALA A 210 -12.86 -10.72 17.22
N LEU A 211 -14.18 -10.87 17.07
CA LEU A 211 -14.99 -11.79 17.87
C LEU A 211 -14.62 -13.26 17.62
N LEU A 212 -14.42 -13.66 16.36
CA LEU A 212 -14.03 -15.03 16.02
C LEU A 212 -12.64 -15.36 16.57
N LYS A 213 -11.69 -14.41 16.50
CA LYS A 213 -10.36 -14.57 17.11
C LYS A 213 -10.46 -14.78 18.63
N TYR A 214 -11.24 -13.96 19.32
CA TYR A 214 -11.46 -14.12 20.76
C TYR A 214 -12.07 -15.49 21.11
N SER A 215 -13.05 -15.95 20.32
CA SER A 215 -13.69 -17.26 20.49
C SER A 215 -12.74 -18.44 20.29
N ASP A 216 -11.77 -18.32 19.38
CA ASP A 216 -10.74 -19.35 19.16
C ASP A 216 -9.69 -19.36 20.28
N GLU A 217 -9.41 -18.22 20.91
CA GLU A 217 -8.47 -18.09 22.03
C GLU A 217 -9.05 -18.55 23.38
N ASP A 218 -10.37 -18.48 23.56
CA ASP A 218 -11.08 -18.92 24.77
C ASP A 218 -11.32 -20.45 24.81
N ARG A 219 -10.86 -21.19 23.79
CA ARG A 219 -11.00 -22.65 23.64
C ARG A 219 -9.77 -23.44 24.05
#